data_AF-K8XLX7-F1
#
_entry.id   AF-K8XLX7-F1
#
_cell.length_a   1.000
_cell.length_b   1.000
_cell.length_c   1.000
_cell.angle_alpha   90.00
_cell.angle_beta   90.00
_cell.angle_gamma   90.00
#
_symmetry.space_group_name_H-M   'P 1'
#
loop_
_entity.id
_entity.type
_entity.pdbx_description
1 polymer ?
#
loop_
_entity_poly.entity_id
_entity_poly.type
_entity_poly.pdbx_seq_one_letter_code
_entity_poly.pdbx_strand_id
1 'polypeptide(L)'
;MSQRLSADMADWGQFAKKNLPMLAVLVVIVVAVVFVLADRWRRGAFVFGVATLLAAVFRLMMPSERVGLLAVRSKPFDVGALVAVGGAIVWLAVSIDPLGTD
;
A
#
# COMPACT_ATOMS: atom_id res chain seq x y z
N MET A 1 29.74 -20.05 11.78
CA MET A 1 28.65 -19.21 12.36
C MET A 1 28.63 -17.80 11.75
N SER A 2 29.74 -17.03 11.81
CA SER A 2 29.82 -15.65 11.27
C SER A 2 29.53 -15.52 9.76
N GLN A 3 29.97 -16.46 8.92
CA GLN A 3 29.71 -16.39 7.46
C GLN A 3 28.23 -16.55 7.08
N ARG A 4 27.42 -17.29 7.87
CA ARG A 4 25.98 -17.43 7.59
C ARG A 4 25.23 -16.13 7.84
N LEU A 5 25.53 -15.44 8.95
CA LEU A 5 24.90 -14.15 9.27
C LEU A 5 25.16 -13.07 8.21
N SER A 6 26.34 -13.08 7.58
CA SER A 6 26.65 -12.16 6.49
C SER A 6 25.88 -12.47 5.20
N ALA A 7 25.67 -13.75 4.88
CA ALA A 7 24.87 -14.16 3.73
C ALA A 7 23.39 -13.83 3.95
N ASP A 8 22.86 -14.12 5.15
CA ASP A 8 21.49 -13.78 5.53
C ASP A 8 21.23 -12.26 5.39
N MET A 9 22.12 -11.41 5.91
CA MET A 9 21.98 -9.95 5.83
C MET A 9 22.00 -9.41 4.38
N ALA A 10 22.82 -10.02 3.51
CA ALA A 10 22.90 -9.66 2.09
C ALA A 10 21.60 -10.05 1.35
N ASP A 11 21.04 -11.21 1.68
CA ASP A 11 19.74 -11.68 1.15
C ASP A 11 18.59 -10.77 1.60
N TRP A 12 18.56 -10.35 2.87
CA TRP A 12 17.57 -9.39 3.37
C TRP A 12 17.65 -8.05 2.65
N GLY A 13 18.85 -7.52 2.42
CA GLY A 13 19.05 -6.26 1.71
C GLY A 13 18.60 -6.33 0.25
N GLN A 14 18.85 -7.45 -0.43
CA GLN A 14 18.46 -7.63 -1.82
C GLN A 14 16.95 -7.87 -1.97
N PHE A 15 16.35 -8.61 -1.03
CA PHE A 15 14.90 -8.76 -0.92
C PHE A 15 14.21 -7.41 -0.69
N ALA A 16 14.71 -6.58 0.22
CA ALA A 16 14.17 -5.26 0.50
C ALA A 16 14.23 -4.35 -0.74
N LYS A 17 15.35 -4.35 -1.47
CA LYS A 17 15.50 -3.57 -2.71
C LYS A 17 14.53 -4.02 -3.80
N LYS A 18 14.31 -5.33 -3.97
CA LYS A 18 13.35 -5.88 -4.94
C LYS A 18 11.90 -5.51 -4.61
N ASN A 19 11.56 -5.44 -3.33
CA ASN A 19 10.21 -5.16 -2.84
C ASN A 19 10.01 -3.70 -2.39
N LEU A 20 10.90 -2.79 -2.80
CA LEU A 20 10.87 -1.40 -2.38
C LEU A 20 9.50 -0.71 -2.56
N PRO A 21 8.76 -0.90 -3.68
CA PRO A 21 7.44 -0.31 -3.84
C PRO A 21 6.43 -0.81 -2.79
N MET A 22 6.47 -2.10 -2.44
CA MET A 22 5.58 -2.70 -1.46
C MET A 22 5.93 -2.24 -0.03
N LEU A 23 7.21 -2.13 0.28
CA LEU A 23 7.69 -1.57 1.56
C LEU A 23 7.28 -0.11 1.72
N ALA A 24 7.38 0.70 0.66
CA ALA A 24 6.94 2.09 0.69
C ALA A 24 5.44 2.20 1.02
N VAL A 25 4.58 1.42 0.34
CA VAL A 25 3.14 1.37 0.65
C VAL A 25 2.90 0.94 2.10
N LEU A 26 3.61 -0.09 2.58
CA LEU A 26 3.48 -0.59 3.94
C LEU A 26 3.81 0.50 4.99
N VAL A 27 4.87 1.29 4.76
CA VAL A 27 5.23 2.40 5.65
C VAL A 27 4.10 3.43 5.71
N VAL A 28 3.49 3.81 4.57
CA VAL A 28 2.37 4.76 4.57
C VAL A 28 1.14 4.18 5.28
N ILE A 29 0.88 2.87 5.13
CA ILE A 29 -0.19 2.18 5.87
C ILE A 29 0.07 2.22 7.39
N VAL A 30 1.30 1.99 7.84
CA VAL A 30 1.66 2.09 9.26
C VAL A 30 1.38 3.51 9.79
N VAL A 31 1.75 4.55 9.03
CA VAL A 31 1.44 5.94 9.38
C VAL A 31 -0.08 6.17 9.49
N ALA A 32 -0.86 5.65 8.54
CA ALA A 32 -2.32 5.71 8.61
C ALA A 32 -2.88 5.04 9.87
N VAL A 33 -2.39 3.84 10.20
CA VAL A 33 -2.82 3.10 11.41
C VAL A 33 -2.49 3.90 12.67
N VAL A 34 -1.31 4.52 12.76
CA VAL A 34 -0.94 5.40 13.87
C VAL A 34 -1.92 6.57 14.02
N PHE A 35 -2.35 7.19 12.92
CA PHE A 35 -3.38 8.23 12.98
C PHE A 35 -4.72 7.71 13.49
N VAL A 36 -5.15 6.53 13.04
CA VAL A 36 -6.41 5.92 13.51
C VAL A 36 -6.33 5.62 15.01
N LEU A 37 -5.22 5.07 15.48
CA LEU A 37 -5.00 4.76 16.90
C LEU A 37 -4.86 6.00 17.79
N ALA A 38 -4.51 7.15 17.21
CA ALA A 38 -4.41 8.44 17.89
C ALA A 38 -5.73 9.24 17.86
N ASP A 39 -6.87 8.57 17.70
CA ASP A 39 -8.21 9.15 17.57
C ASP A 39 -8.39 10.12 16.38
N ARG A 40 -7.42 10.17 15.46
CA ARG A 40 -7.47 10.97 14.22
C ARG A 40 -7.94 10.12 13.05
N TRP A 41 -9.02 9.39 13.24
CA TRP A 41 -9.55 8.40 12.29
C TRP A 41 -9.72 8.97 10.87
N ARG A 42 -10.14 10.24 10.74
CA ARG A 42 -10.33 10.89 9.43
C ARG A 42 -9.01 11.10 8.68
N ARG A 43 -7.97 11.57 9.38
CA ARG A 43 -6.61 11.71 8.82
C ARG A 43 -6.02 10.33 8.50
N GLY A 44 -6.24 9.34 9.37
CA GLY A 44 -5.81 7.96 9.16
C GLY A 44 -6.45 7.35 7.91
N ALA A 45 -7.77 7.48 7.75
CA ALA A 45 -8.50 7.02 6.58
C ALA A 45 -8.02 7.71 5.29
N PHE A 46 -7.82 9.03 5.32
CA PHE A 46 -7.28 9.77 4.17
C PHE A 46 -5.89 9.25 3.76
N VAL A 47 -4.96 9.13 4.71
CA VAL A 47 -3.61 8.61 4.46
C VAL A 47 -3.66 7.17 3.94
N PHE A 48 -4.57 6.34 4.47
CA PHE A 48 -4.77 4.96 4.00
C PHE A 48 -5.31 4.90 2.57
N GLY A 49 -6.27 5.76 2.22
CA GLY A 49 -6.79 5.90 0.87
C GLY A 49 -5.69 6.31 -0.11
N VAL A 50 -4.87 7.30 0.25
CA VAL A 50 -3.70 7.71 -0.53
C VAL A 50 -2.68 6.58 -0.68
N ALA A 51 -2.40 5.80 0.38
CA ALA A 51 -1.53 4.64 0.31
C ALA A 51 -2.05 3.59 -0.69
N THR A 52 -3.37 3.39 -0.72
CA THR A 52 -4.03 2.46 -1.64
C THR A 52 -3.93 2.94 -3.09
N LEU A 53 -4.09 4.25 -3.34
CA LEU A 53 -3.88 4.85 -4.67
C LEU A 53 -2.41 4.76 -5.10
N LEU A 54 -1.46 4.95 -4.18
CA LEU A 54 -0.03 4.76 -4.44
C LEU A 54 0.27 3.30 -4.85
N ALA A 55 -0.38 2.33 -4.20
CA ALA A 55 -0.29 0.93 -4.59
C ALA A 55 -0.81 0.69 -6.02
N ALA A 56 -1.89 1.36 -6.43
CA ALA A 56 -2.40 1.31 -7.80
C ALA A 56 -1.38 1.85 -8.82
N VAL A 57 -0.70 2.96 -8.50
CA VAL A 57 0.36 3.54 -9.34
C VAL A 57 1.54 2.57 -9.47
N PHE A 58 2.02 2.01 -8.37
CA PHE A 58 3.08 1.00 -8.43
C PHE A 58 2.66 -0.23 -9.22
N ARG A 59 1.39 -0.65 -9.10
CA ARG A 59 0.84 -1.75 -9.88
C ARG A 59 0.82 -1.46 -11.38
N LEU A 60 0.56 -0.22 -11.78
CA LEU A 60 0.66 0.22 -13.19
C LEU A 60 2.09 0.16 -13.71
N MET A 61 3.09 0.44 -12.89
CA MET A 61 4.50 0.44 -13.29
C MET A 61 5.09 -0.97 -13.40
N MET A 62 4.50 -1.97 -12.73
CA MET A 62 5.02 -3.35 -12.73
C MET A 62 4.58 -4.15 -13.97
N PRO A 63 5.50 -4.89 -14.64
CA PRO A 63 5.16 -5.82 -15.72
C PRO A 63 4.26 -6.96 -15.21
N SER A 64 3.19 -7.24 -15.93
CA SER A 64 2.31 -8.40 -15.66
C SER A 64 2.83 -9.62 -16.42
N GLU A 65 3.88 -10.24 -15.90
CA GLU A 65 4.42 -11.49 -16.44
C GLU A 65 3.79 -12.70 -15.74
N ARG A 66 3.26 -13.62 -16.57
CA ARG A 66 2.86 -15.01 -16.26
C ARG A 66 1.65 -15.19 -15.35
N VAL A 67 0.46 -14.99 -15.90
CA VAL A 67 -0.77 -15.61 -15.38
C VAL A 67 -1.33 -16.50 -16.47
N GLY A 68 -1.08 -17.81 -16.35
CA GLY A 68 -1.73 -18.87 -17.14
C GLY A 68 -3.22 -18.98 -16.80
N LEU A 69 -3.75 -20.18 -16.50
CA LEU A 69 -5.17 -20.43 -16.19
C LEU A 69 -5.84 -19.54 -15.11
N LEU A 70 -5.07 -18.77 -14.32
CA LEU A 70 -5.57 -17.78 -13.33
C LEU A 70 -5.67 -16.33 -13.88
N ALA A 71 -5.76 -16.15 -15.20
CA ALA A 71 -5.91 -14.85 -15.87
C ALA A 71 -7.18 -14.05 -15.49
N VAL A 72 -8.00 -14.54 -14.55
CA VAL A 72 -9.22 -13.90 -14.04
C VAL A 72 -8.95 -12.51 -13.48
N ARG A 73 -7.81 -12.32 -12.80
CA ARG A 73 -7.45 -11.01 -12.21
C ARG A 73 -6.37 -10.33 -13.06
N SER A 74 -6.82 -9.74 -14.16
CA SER A 74 -5.96 -8.95 -15.05
C SER A 74 -5.39 -7.72 -14.33
N LYS A 75 -4.22 -7.24 -14.78
CA LYS A 75 -3.63 -5.98 -14.31
C LYS A 75 -4.61 -4.79 -14.33
N PRO A 76 -5.40 -4.55 -15.38
CA PRO A 76 -6.37 -3.45 -15.37
C PRO A 76 -7.48 -3.63 -14.33
N PHE A 77 -7.96 -4.86 -14.08
CA PHE A 77 -8.94 -5.11 -13.02
C PHE A 77 -8.36 -4.78 -11.64
N ASP A 78 -7.12 -5.20 -11.36
CA ASP A 78 -6.47 -4.93 -10.08
C ASP A 78 -6.25 -3.43 -9.85
N VAL A 79 -5.75 -2.71 -10.86
CA VAL A 79 -5.61 -1.25 -10.81
C VAL A 79 -6.97 -0.58 -10.63
N GLY A 80 -7.99 -1.01 -11.38
CA GLY A 80 -9.35 -0.46 -11.27
C GLY A 80 -9.94 -0.66 -9.87
N ALA A 81 -9.76 -1.84 -9.28
CA ALA A 81 -10.19 -2.12 -7.91
C ALA A 81 -9.44 -1.25 -6.89
N LEU A 82 -8.12 -1.12 -7.01
CA LEU A 82 -7.32 -0.27 -6.11
C LEU A 82 -7.70 1.20 -6.22
N VAL A 83 -7.92 1.70 -7.44
CA VAL A 83 -8.36 3.08 -7.68
C VAL A 83 -9.76 3.30 -7.12
N ALA A 84 -10.69 2.37 -7.37
CA ALA A 84 -12.07 2.48 -6.86
C ALA A 84 -12.11 2.49 -5.32
N VAL A 85 -11.41 1.55 -4.69
CA VAL A 85 -11.36 1.45 -3.22
C VAL A 85 -10.63 2.64 -2.62
N GLY A 86 -9.42 2.96 -3.10
CA GLY A 86 -8.65 4.10 -2.60
C GLY A 86 -9.38 5.43 -2.79
N GLY A 87 -10.02 5.61 -3.95
CA GLY A 87 -10.84 6.77 -4.26
C GLY A 87 -12.07 6.89 -3.34
N ALA A 88 -12.79 5.79 -3.11
CA ALA A 88 -13.92 5.77 -2.19
C ALA A 88 -13.50 6.13 -0.75
N ILE A 89 -12.37 5.60 -0.28
CA ILE A 89 -11.84 5.92 1.05
C ILE A 89 -11.46 7.39 1.16
N VAL A 90 -10.73 7.94 0.18
CA VAL A 90 -10.37 9.37 0.16
C VAL A 90 -11.63 10.22 0.13
N TRP A 91 -12.59 9.89 -0.73
CA TRP A 91 -13.85 10.63 -0.85
C TRP A 91 -14.62 10.65 0.48
N LEU A 92 -14.82 9.49 1.11
CA LEU A 92 -15.48 9.39 2.41
C LEU A 92 -14.74 10.16 3.50
N ALA A 93 -13.40 10.10 3.51
CA ALA A 93 -12.58 10.80 4.49
C ALA A 93 -12.67 12.33 4.36
N VAL A 94 -12.90 12.86 3.15
CA VAL A 94 -13.04 14.32 2.94
C VAL A 94 -14.49 14.79 2.97
N SER A 95 -15.46 13.91 2.73
CA SER A 95 -16.89 14.28 2.68
C SER A 95 -17.58 14.31 4.04
N ILE A 96 -16.98 13.69 5.06
CA ILE A 96 -17.57 13.60 6.41
C ILE A 96 -16.96 14.69 7.30
N ASP A 97 -17.81 15.56 7.83
CA ASP A 97 -17.39 16.62 8.75
C ASP A 97 -16.90 16.06 10.10
N PRO A 98 -15.85 16.65 10.70
CA PRO A 98 -15.50 16.39 12.09
C PRO A 98 -16.68 16.71 13.00
N LEU A 99 -17.09 15.76 13.83
CA LEU A 99 -17.90 16.01 15.02
C LEU A 99 -17.02 16.67 16.10
N GLY A 100 -16.48 17.85 15.82
CA GLY A 100 -15.68 18.66 16.77
C GLY A 100 -14.30 18.13 17.15
N THR A 101 -13.76 17.14 16.43
CA THR A 101 -12.43 16.56 16.71
C THR A 101 -11.47 16.74 15.52
N ASP A 102 -10.43 17.55 15.71
CA ASP A 102 -9.29 17.74 14.80
C ASP A 102 -7.94 17.46 15.46
#